data_AF-A0AAV8V6Q7-F1
#
_entry.id   AF-A0AAV8V6Q7-F1
#
_cell.length_a   1.000
_cell.length_b   1.000
_cell.length_c   1.000
_cell.angle_alpha   90.00
_cell.angle_beta   90.00
_cell.angle_gamma   90.00
#
_symmetry.space_group_name_H-M   'P 1'
#
loop_
_entity.id
_entity.type
_entity.pdbx_description
1 polymer ?
#
loop_
_entity_poly.entity_id
_entity_poly.type
_entity_poly.pdbx_seq_one_letter_code
_entity_poly.pdbx_strand_id
1 'polypeptide(L)'
;MGPRLCELRSNPEGLDLVAIKVTVGRSCYILCSAYLPYESPTPPPRQLMELVEWCKSNNLPLIIPSREVWNQDPDALVSHGLVWFTDGSKTLEGTGAGVRGVRPRVELSFPLGKHASVFQAEVFAISACVSENLKRGYSNQHIQICTDSQAALHALKSPRITSQVVLECTNSLAALGQKNKVRLVWVPGHSGVAGNEEADVLARKGSSDTLTGPEPAIGLPYSYPLGSIDNWTREKCQEDWSRGIGLRQARLLIKGPGAAATRSLVNLNRASISIITGLLTGHGRLNKHLSTIGLSPDSRCRLCGTSDEDSIHVLCHCPRVIVNRHRLFGAGYLAPEDIREVPVDRVLAFARSTGLF
;
A
#
# COMPACT_ATOMS: atom_id res chain seq x y z
N MET A 1 6.21 8.74 52.11
CA MET A 1 6.02 8.99 50.66
C MET A 1 7.39 8.93 49.98
N GLY A 2 7.45 8.52 48.70
CA GLY A 2 8.64 7.92 48.04
C GLY A 2 9.98 8.68 48.03
N PRO A 3 11.08 7.97 47.71
CA PRO A 3 11.86 8.30 46.50
C PRO A 3 12.34 7.08 45.65
N ARG A 4 13.26 7.30 44.68
CA ARG A 4 13.57 6.47 43.47
C ARG A 4 14.92 5.70 43.49
N LEU A 5 15.15 4.91 42.43
CA LEU A 5 16.36 4.12 42.05
C LEU A 5 17.67 4.91 41.82
N CYS A 6 18.81 4.22 42.04
CA CYS A 6 20.10 4.23 41.32
C CYS A 6 20.77 2.84 41.55
N GLU A 7 21.11 2.03 40.53
CA GLU A 7 22.41 1.88 39.81
C GLU A 7 23.48 0.92 40.42
N LEU A 8 23.91 -0.06 39.60
CA LEU A 8 25.23 -0.76 39.59
C LEU A 8 25.38 -1.35 38.16
N ARG A 9 26.17 -0.77 37.24
CA ARG A 9 27.64 -0.82 37.01
C ARG A 9 28.11 -1.90 36.01
N SER A 10 28.85 -1.43 34.98
CA SER A 10 29.69 -2.19 34.04
C SER A 10 31.02 -2.62 34.69
N ASN A 11 31.95 -3.42 34.12
CA ASN A 11 32.56 -3.53 32.76
C ASN A 11 33.18 -4.98 32.63
N PRO A 12 34.09 -5.39 31.69
CA PRO A 12 34.85 -4.59 30.70
C PRO A 12 34.98 -5.07 29.23
N GLU A 13 34.73 -6.32 28.83
CA GLU A 13 35.11 -6.80 27.48
C GLU A 13 34.14 -6.26 26.40
N GLY A 14 34.67 -5.48 25.46
CA GLY A 14 33.88 -4.55 24.67
C GLY A 14 33.16 -5.16 23.47
N LEU A 15 31.87 -4.86 23.35
CA LEU A 15 31.07 -4.85 22.12
C LEU A 15 29.87 -3.89 22.32
N ASP A 16 29.66 -2.96 21.39
CA ASP A 16 28.73 -1.84 21.55
C ASP A 16 27.26 -2.22 21.40
N LEU A 17 26.47 -2.12 22.48
CA LEU A 17 24.99 -2.14 22.43
C LEU A 17 24.41 -1.10 23.41
N VAL A 18 23.70 -0.10 22.87
CA VAL A 18 23.19 1.03 23.67
C VAL A 18 21.68 0.96 23.88
N ALA A 19 21.30 0.88 25.15
CA ALA A 19 20.07 1.46 25.70
C ALA A 19 20.41 2.07 27.07
N ILE A 20 19.63 3.07 27.56
CA ILE A 20 19.28 3.37 28.98
C ILE A 20 18.68 4.78 29.10
N LYS A 21 17.81 5.01 30.11
CA LYS A 21 17.44 6.34 30.64
C LYS A 21 18.16 6.61 31.96
N VAL A 22 19.00 7.65 32.03
CA VAL A 22 19.75 8.08 33.23
C VAL A 22 19.12 9.36 33.82
N THR A 23 19.09 9.50 35.14
CA THR A 23 18.65 10.73 35.82
C THR A 23 19.80 11.30 36.66
N VAL A 24 20.17 12.56 36.44
CA VAL A 24 21.21 13.25 37.21
C VAL A 24 20.60 14.53 37.79
N GLY A 25 20.47 14.58 39.11
CA GLY A 25 19.78 15.67 39.81
C GLY A 25 18.33 15.81 39.35
N ARG A 26 17.93 17.02 38.90
CA ARG A 26 16.57 17.29 38.37
C ARG A 26 16.40 16.95 36.88
N SER A 27 17.48 16.56 36.18
CA SER A 27 17.48 16.35 34.72
C SER A 27 17.60 14.87 34.34
N CYS A 28 17.04 14.48 33.19
CA CYS A 28 16.90 13.08 32.79
C CYS A 28 17.12 12.90 31.28
N TYR A 29 17.89 11.90 30.88
CA TYR A 29 18.40 11.67 29.51
C TYR A 29 18.14 10.22 29.07
N ILE A 30 17.93 9.94 27.76
CA ILE A 30 17.79 8.57 27.21
C ILE A 30 18.63 8.41 25.94
N LEU A 31 19.23 7.24 25.71
CA LEU A 31 19.70 6.80 24.38
C LEU A 31 19.32 5.33 24.09
N CYS A 32 18.92 5.00 22.84
CA CYS A 32 18.84 3.63 22.28
C CYS A 32 18.90 3.65 20.72
N SER A 33 19.36 2.57 20.06
CA SER A 33 19.18 2.23 18.62
C SER A 33 19.41 0.69 18.43
N ALA A 34 18.96 -0.07 17.43
CA ALA A 34 18.97 0.19 15.97
C ALA A 34 17.97 -0.64 15.12
N TYR A 35 17.98 -0.40 13.80
CA TYR A 35 17.15 -0.94 12.71
C TYR A 35 18.02 -1.55 11.60
N LEU A 36 17.47 -2.34 10.67
CA LEU A 36 18.18 -2.82 9.47
C LEU A 36 17.36 -2.82 8.16
N PRO A 37 18.00 -2.38 7.06
CA PRO A 37 17.81 -2.92 5.72
C PRO A 37 19.09 -3.62 5.22
N TYR A 38 18.96 -4.44 4.18
CA TYR A 38 20.12 -4.95 3.43
C TYR A 38 20.80 -3.80 2.65
N GLU A 39 22.13 -3.77 2.64
CA GLU A 39 22.99 -2.98 1.72
C GLU A 39 22.67 -1.48 1.47
N SER A 40 22.31 -0.72 2.50
CA SER A 40 22.28 0.74 2.39
C SER A 40 22.69 1.46 3.68
N PRO A 41 23.55 2.50 3.63
CA PRO A 41 23.87 3.36 4.78
C PRO A 41 22.73 4.34 5.14
N THR A 42 21.55 4.21 4.53
CA THR A 42 20.39 5.03 4.85
C THR A 42 19.86 4.75 6.26
N PRO A 43 19.47 5.79 7.03
CA PRO A 43 18.91 5.62 8.36
C PRO A 43 17.58 4.83 8.33
N PRO A 44 17.13 4.28 9.47
CA PRO A 44 15.82 3.67 9.62
C PRO A 44 14.71 4.48 8.94
N PRO A 45 13.78 3.83 8.21
CA PRO A 45 12.52 4.44 7.84
C PRO A 45 11.85 5.01 9.08
N ARG A 46 11.40 6.25 8.92
CA ARG A 46 10.79 7.05 9.98
C ARG A 46 9.69 6.29 10.74
N GLN A 47 8.96 5.42 10.07
CA GLN A 47 7.90 4.58 10.64
C GLN A 47 8.40 3.65 11.77
N LEU A 48 9.63 3.10 11.71
CA LEU A 48 10.12 2.24 12.79
C LEU A 48 10.68 3.05 13.96
N MET A 49 11.21 4.25 13.71
CA MET A 49 11.58 5.19 14.78
C MET A 49 10.33 5.63 15.56
N GLU A 50 9.28 6.04 14.85
CA GLU A 50 7.96 6.38 15.42
C GLU A 50 7.36 5.19 16.20
N LEU A 51 7.52 3.94 15.70
CA LEU A 51 7.07 2.74 16.40
C LEU A 51 7.79 2.51 17.73
N VAL A 52 9.11 2.70 17.78
CA VAL A 52 9.93 2.52 18.97
C VAL A 52 9.63 3.60 20.01
N GLU A 53 9.50 4.86 19.59
CA GLU A 53 9.10 5.97 20.47
C GLU A 53 7.69 5.79 21.04
N TRP A 54 6.74 5.35 20.22
CA TRP A 54 5.39 5.02 20.68
C TRP A 54 5.40 3.86 21.67
N CYS A 55 6.25 2.83 21.47
CA CYS A 55 6.41 1.72 22.42
C CYS A 55 6.91 2.19 23.79
N LYS A 56 7.95 3.04 23.78
CA LYS A 56 8.53 3.65 24.98
C LYS A 56 7.50 4.51 25.73
N SER A 57 6.61 5.18 25.00
CA SER A 57 5.58 6.06 25.57
C SER A 57 4.41 5.29 26.21
N ASN A 58 4.17 4.04 25.80
CA ASN A 58 3.01 3.23 26.23
C ASN A 58 3.39 2.01 27.09
N ASN A 59 4.66 1.87 27.48
CA ASN A 59 5.14 0.84 28.41
C ASN A 59 4.94 -0.61 27.94
N LEU A 60 5.05 -0.85 26.62
CA LEU A 60 4.78 -2.14 25.97
C LEU A 60 6.08 -2.89 25.62
N PRO A 61 6.25 -4.17 26.02
CA PRO A 61 7.45 -4.95 25.73
C PRO A 61 7.46 -5.46 24.28
N LEU A 62 8.25 -4.80 23.43
CA LEU A 62 8.56 -5.23 22.06
C LEU A 62 10.06 -5.54 21.97
N ILE A 63 10.42 -6.73 21.50
CA ILE A 63 11.81 -7.13 21.29
C ILE A 63 12.13 -7.09 19.79
N ILE A 64 13.01 -6.18 19.41
CA ILE A 64 13.64 -6.13 18.09
C ILE A 64 15.14 -6.34 18.34
N PRO A 65 15.71 -7.51 18.01
CA PRO A 65 17.16 -7.75 18.19
C PRO A 65 17.99 -6.94 17.18
N SER A 66 19.25 -6.62 17.54
CA SER A 66 20.18 -5.96 16.60
C SER A 66 20.79 -6.93 15.59
N ARG A 67 21.50 -6.40 14.59
CA ARG A 67 22.19 -7.21 13.58
C ARG A 67 23.27 -8.10 14.18
N GLU A 68 24.06 -7.56 15.10
CA GLU A 68 25.20 -8.24 15.68
C GLU A 68 24.71 -9.49 16.43
N VAL A 69 23.63 -9.36 17.21
CA VAL A 69 23.07 -10.50 17.95
C VAL A 69 22.46 -11.54 17.02
N TRP A 70 21.75 -11.14 15.96
CA TRP A 70 21.26 -12.07 14.93
C TRP A 70 22.40 -12.75 14.15
N ASN A 71 23.48 -12.05 13.84
CA ASN A 71 24.60 -12.57 13.04
C ASN A 71 25.57 -13.43 13.87
N GLN A 72 25.65 -13.22 15.19
CA GLN A 72 26.53 -13.97 16.09
C GLN A 72 25.90 -15.30 16.50
N ASP A 73 24.64 -15.28 16.93
CA ASP A 73 23.89 -16.50 17.29
C ASP A 73 22.36 -16.25 17.15
N PRO A 74 21.76 -16.59 15.99
CA PRO A 74 20.32 -16.55 15.79
C PRO A 74 19.56 -17.37 16.83
N ASP A 75 20.11 -18.52 17.21
CA ASP A 75 19.48 -19.48 18.10
C ASP A 75 19.53 -19.02 19.56
N ALA A 76 20.56 -18.27 19.98
CA ALA A 76 20.64 -17.67 21.32
C ALA A 76 19.43 -16.79 21.66
N LEU A 77 18.94 -15.99 20.70
CA LEU A 77 17.76 -15.12 20.87
C LEU A 77 16.47 -15.90 21.12
N VAL A 78 16.37 -17.10 20.55
CA VAL A 78 15.23 -18.03 20.70
C VAL A 78 15.58 -19.24 21.58
N SER A 79 16.68 -19.20 22.33
CA SER A 79 17.23 -20.37 23.04
C SER A 79 16.46 -20.78 24.29
N HIS A 80 15.57 -19.93 24.83
CA HIS A 80 14.95 -20.15 26.15
C HIS A 80 13.41 -20.22 26.14
N GLY A 81 12.92 -21.43 26.41
CA GLY A 81 11.50 -21.74 26.56
C GLY A 81 10.90 -22.43 25.35
N LEU A 82 9.61 -22.19 25.11
CA LEU A 82 8.89 -22.69 23.95
C LEU A 82 9.10 -21.73 22.77
N VAL A 83 9.40 -22.27 21.60
CA VAL A 83 9.77 -21.50 20.41
C VAL A 83 8.87 -21.87 19.25
N TRP A 84 8.25 -20.85 18.68
CA TRP A 84 7.33 -20.95 17.56
C TRP A 84 7.67 -19.88 16.52
N PHE A 85 7.49 -20.22 15.26
CA PHE A 85 7.58 -19.35 14.10
C PHE A 85 6.25 -19.36 13.34
N THR A 86 5.89 -18.22 12.77
CA THR A 86 4.58 -18.01 12.11
C THR A 86 4.72 -17.11 10.89
N ASP A 87 4.14 -17.52 9.77
CA ASP A 87 4.15 -16.79 8.50
C ASP A 87 2.78 -16.90 7.77
N GLY A 88 2.49 -15.96 6.85
CA GLY A 88 1.30 -15.94 6.02
C GLY A 88 1.59 -15.71 4.52
N SER A 89 1.22 -16.69 3.70
CA SER A 89 1.41 -16.67 2.23
C SER A 89 0.15 -16.23 1.49
N LYS A 90 0.35 -15.50 0.38
CA LYS A 90 -0.67 -15.26 -0.65
C LYS A 90 -0.13 -15.62 -2.04
N THR A 91 -0.84 -16.48 -2.75
CA THR A 91 -0.58 -16.82 -4.15
C THR A 91 -1.77 -16.42 -5.03
N LEU A 92 -1.70 -16.75 -6.33
CA LEU A 92 -2.84 -16.67 -7.24
C LEU A 92 -3.89 -17.76 -6.96
N GLU A 93 -3.50 -18.86 -6.33
CA GLU A 93 -4.36 -20.02 -6.04
C GLU A 93 -5.20 -19.78 -4.78
N GLY A 94 -4.59 -19.20 -3.75
CA GLY A 94 -5.21 -19.01 -2.44
C GLY A 94 -4.36 -18.21 -1.45
N THR A 95 -4.71 -18.34 -0.18
CA THR A 95 -4.03 -17.71 0.97
C THR A 95 -3.86 -18.77 2.03
N GLY A 96 -2.74 -18.78 2.73
CA GLY A 96 -2.45 -19.77 3.77
C GLY A 96 -1.61 -19.22 4.89
N ALA A 97 -1.69 -19.87 6.05
CA ALA A 97 -0.93 -19.54 7.24
C ALA A 97 -0.15 -20.76 7.72
N GLY A 98 1.11 -20.56 8.08
CA GLY A 98 2.03 -21.59 8.56
C GLY A 98 2.42 -21.36 10.02
N VAL A 99 2.51 -22.43 10.81
CA VAL A 99 3.02 -22.37 12.18
C VAL A 99 4.01 -23.51 12.40
N ARG A 100 5.24 -23.14 12.74
CA ARG A 100 6.32 -24.06 13.11
C ARG A 100 6.66 -23.92 14.59
N GLY A 101 6.27 -24.90 15.39
CA GLY A 101 6.87 -25.12 16.71
C GLY A 101 8.22 -25.83 16.56
N VAL A 102 9.30 -25.21 17.02
CA VAL A 102 10.61 -25.87 17.16
C VAL A 102 10.69 -26.60 18.50
N ARG A 103 10.12 -25.98 19.56
CA ARG A 103 9.96 -26.56 20.89
C ARG A 103 8.58 -26.18 21.45
N PRO A 104 7.60 -27.10 21.53
CA PRO A 104 7.60 -28.48 21.01
C PRO A 104 7.74 -28.55 19.48
N ARG A 105 8.22 -29.67 18.93
CA ARG A 105 8.18 -29.93 17.48
C ARG A 105 6.75 -30.09 17.00
N VAL A 106 6.28 -29.10 16.24
CA VAL A 106 4.91 -29.00 15.70
C VAL A 106 4.97 -28.32 14.33
N GLU A 107 4.16 -28.78 13.38
CA GLU A 107 3.99 -28.19 12.05
C GLU A 107 2.50 -28.11 11.75
N LEU A 108 1.99 -26.90 11.47
CA LEU A 108 0.60 -26.66 11.11
C LEU A 108 0.54 -25.82 9.84
N SER A 109 -0.33 -26.22 8.92
CA SER A 109 -0.65 -25.53 7.67
C SER A 109 -2.14 -25.27 7.66
N PHE A 110 -2.55 -24.05 7.35
CA PHE A 110 -3.96 -23.64 7.33
C PHE A 110 -4.29 -22.98 6.00
N PRO A 111 -5.15 -23.58 5.15
CA PRO A 111 -5.76 -22.88 4.04
C PRO A 111 -6.76 -21.83 4.56
N LEU A 112 -6.70 -20.62 4.01
CA LEU A 112 -7.55 -19.48 4.34
C LEU A 112 -8.42 -19.02 3.15
N GLY A 113 -8.40 -19.79 2.06
CA GLY A 113 -9.19 -19.53 0.87
C GLY A 113 -8.68 -18.35 0.03
N LYS A 114 -9.47 -17.97 -0.97
CA LYS A 114 -9.08 -17.03 -2.03
C LYS A 114 -9.15 -15.55 -1.65
N HIS A 115 -9.90 -15.20 -0.61
CA HIS A 115 -10.25 -13.81 -0.32
C HIS A 115 -9.48 -13.17 0.84
N ALA A 116 -8.80 -13.96 1.67
CA ALA A 116 -7.90 -13.42 2.69
C ALA A 116 -6.72 -12.65 2.06
N SER A 117 -6.23 -11.64 2.76
CA SER A 117 -4.98 -10.93 2.42
C SER A 117 -3.78 -11.53 3.14
N VAL A 118 -2.56 -11.31 2.63
CA VAL A 118 -1.28 -11.66 3.30
C VAL A 118 -1.32 -11.25 4.77
N PHE A 119 -1.58 -9.97 5.02
CA PHE A 119 -1.66 -9.41 6.38
C PHE A 119 -2.64 -10.13 7.31
N GLN A 120 -3.77 -10.64 6.79
CA GLN A 120 -4.69 -11.42 7.62
C GLN A 120 -4.18 -12.84 7.88
N ALA A 121 -3.50 -13.46 6.92
CA ALA A 121 -2.88 -14.76 7.10
C ALA A 121 -1.77 -14.72 8.16
N GLU A 122 -0.97 -13.67 8.15
CA GLU A 122 0.10 -13.39 9.11
C GLU A 122 -0.43 -13.28 10.54
N VAL A 123 -1.46 -12.45 10.75
CA VAL A 123 -2.13 -12.32 12.06
C VAL A 123 -2.84 -13.62 12.45
N PHE A 124 -3.41 -14.35 11.49
CA PHE A 124 -4.02 -15.65 11.73
C PHE A 124 -2.99 -16.70 12.15
N ALA A 125 -1.79 -16.72 11.57
CA ALA A 125 -0.70 -17.62 11.94
C ALA A 125 -0.30 -17.44 13.42
N ILE A 126 -0.19 -16.18 13.87
CA ILE A 126 -0.01 -15.85 15.29
C ILE A 126 -1.18 -16.37 16.14
N SER A 127 -2.43 -16.13 15.73
CA SER A 127 -3.62 -16.65 16.44
C SER A 127 -3.65 -18.17 16.53
N ALA A 128 -3.25 -18.88 15.46
CA ALA A 128 -3.20 -20.34 15.41
C ALA A 128 -2.10 -20.88 16.35
N CYS A 129 -0.92 -20.27 16.34
CA CYS A 129 0.15 -20.57 17.30
C CYS A 129 -0.29 -20.38 18.76
N VAL A 130 -0.96 -19.26 19.06
CA VAL A 130 -1.49 -18.99 20.40
C VAL A 130 -2.56 -20.01 20.79
N SER A 131 -3.46 -20.36 19.87
CA SER A 131 -4.49 -21.37 20.08
C SER A 131 -3.90 -22.76 20.36
N GLU A 132 -2.82 -23.14 19.69
CA GLU A 132 -2.11 -24.39 19.94
C GLU A 132 -1.43 -24.40 21.33
N ASN A 133 -0.82 -23.30 21.74
CA ASN A 133 -0.25 -23.16 23.09
C ASN A 133 -1.33 -23.19 24.19
N LEU A 134 -2.51 -22.61 23.93
CA LEU A 134 -3.67 -22.68 24.84
C LEU A 134 -4.21 -24.11 24.96
N LYS A 135 -4.38 -24.83 23.83
CA LYS A 135 -4.83 -26.25 23.82
C LYS A 135 -3.89 -27.16 24.60
N ARG A 136 -2.58 -26.90 24.55
CA ARG A 136 -1.55 -27.63 25.31
C ARG A 136 -1.57 -27.34 26.82
N GLY A 137 -2.35 -26.35 27.27
CA GLY A 137 -2.52 -26.06 28.70
C GLY A 137 -1.26 -25.55 29.40
N TYR A 138 -0.29 -24.99 28.66
CA TYR A 138 0.96 -24.51 29.23
C TYR A 138 0.73 -23.45 30.32
N SER A 139 1.50 -23.55 31.39
CA SER A 139 1.45 -22.65 32.55
C SER A 139 2.87 -22.41 33.08
N ASN A 140 3.13 -21.19 33.55
CA ASN A 140 4.43 -20.68 33.99
C ASN A 140 5.55 -20.81 32.95
N GLN A 141 5.23 -20.95 31.67
CA GLN A 141 6.22 -21.07 30.59
C GLN A 141 6.67 -19.71 30.06
N HIS A 142 7.88 -19.70 29.49
CA HIS A 142 8.33 -18.65 28.59
C HIS A 142 8.00 -19.08 27.16
N ILE A 143 7.23 -18.28 26.42
CA ILE A 143 6.77 -18.60 25.06
C ILE A 143 7.26 -17.50 24.12
N GLN A 144 8.00 -17.88 23.08
CA GLN A 144 8.47 -16.99 22.02
C GLN A 144 7.72 -17.32 20.73
N ILE A 145 7.03 -16.33 20.17
CA ILE A 145 6.33 -16.42 18.89
C ILE A 145 7.05 -15.47 17.93
N CYS A 146 7.61 -16.04 16.87
CA CYS A 146 8.52 -15.38 15.94
C CYS A 146 7.80 -15.14 14.61
N THR A 147 7.89 -13.93 14.07
CA THR A 147 7.28 -13.55 12.79
C THR A 147 8.12 -12.47 12.12
N ASP A 148 8.26 -12.53 10.81
CA ASP A 148 8.87 -11.46 10.01
C ASP A 148 7.87 -10.35 9.61
N SER A 149 6.58 -10.58 9.88
CA SER A 149 5.49 -9.64 9.63
C SER A 149 5.51 -8.43 10.57
N GLN A 150 6.29 -7.42 10.21
CA GLN A 150 6.25 -6.12 10.88
C GLN A 150 4.81 -5.58 10.91
N ALA A 151 4.06 -5.72 9.81
CA ALA A 151 2.67 -5.27 9.72
C ALA A 151 1.76 -5.93 10.78
N ALA A 152 1.86 -7.24 11.00
CA ALA A 152 1.10 -7.93 12.04
C ALA A 152 1.47 -7.42 13.44
N LEU A 153 2.77 -7.31 13.75
CA LEU A 153 3.27 -6.78 15.03
C LEU A 153 2.82 -5.34 15.29
N HIS A 154 2.85 -4.48 14.26
CA HIS A 154 2.33 -3.11 14.32
C HIS A 154 0.81 -3.09 14.61
N ALA A 155 0.03 -3.98 13.99
CA ALA A 155 -1.42 -4.02 14.14
C ALA A 155 -1.86 -4.54 15.52
N LEU A 156 -1.24 -5.62 16.03
CA LEU A 156 -1.50 -6.17 17.37
C LEU A 156 -1.15 -5.19 18.50
N LYS A 157 -0.19 -4.30 18.22
CA LYS A 157 0.25 -3.24 19.12
C LYS A 157 -0.61 -1.97 19.05
N SER A 158 -1.46 -1.82 18.03
CA SER A 158 -2.25 -0.60 17.81
C SER A 158 -3.28 -0.40 18.94
N PRO A 159 -3.42 0.83 19.50
CA PRO A 159 -4.46 1.14 20.49
C PRO A 159 -5.85 1.19 19.85
N ARG A 160 -5.93 1.28 18.52
CA ARG A 160 -7.16 1.23 17.74
C ARG A 160 -7.12 0.01 16.83
N ILE A 161 -7.95 -0.96 17.13
CA ILE A 161 -8.12 -2.16 16.30
C ILE A 161 -9.29 -1.94 15.34
N THR A 162 -9.05 -2.13 14.04
CA THR A 162 -10.06 -1.96 12.96
C THR A 162 -10.25 -3.24 12.14
N SER A 163 -9.68 -4.36 12.59
CA SER A 163 -9.76 -5.68 11.94
C SER A 163 -10.18 -6.71 12.98
N GLN A 164 -11.20 -7.49 12.67
CA GLN A 164 -11.72 -8.56 13.54
C GLN A 164 -10.62 -9.59 13.87
N VAL A 165 -9.84 -10.00 12.86
CA VAL A 165 -8.74 -10.98 13.02
C VAL A 165 -7.66 -10.48 13.99
N VAL A 166 -7.39 -9.17 14.01
CA VAL A 166 -6.44 -8.52 14.94
C VAL A 166 -7.01 -8.47 16.36
N LEU A 167 -8.32 -8.19 16.50
CA LEU A 167 -9.00 -8.17 17.80
C LEU A 167 -9.00 -9.55 18.44
N GLU A 168 -9.35 -10.58 17.66
CA GLU A 168 -9.32 -11.99 18.08
C GLU A 168 -7.92 -12.41 18.49
N CYS A 169 -6.90 -12.13 17.67
CA CYS A 169 -5.50 -12.42 18.00
C CYS A 169 -5.05 -11.76 19.31
N THR A 170 -5.37 -10.47 19.49
CA THR A 170 -5.03 -9.71 20.70
C THR A 170 -5.69 -10.31 21.94
N ASN A 171 -6.96 -10.69 21.85
CA ASN A 171 -7.69 -11.35 22.94
C ASN A 171 -7.10 -12.73 23.29
N SER A 172 -6.75 -13.53 22.28
CA SER A 172 -6.09 -14.84 22.48
C SER A 172 -4.69 -14.68 23.10
N LEU A 173 -3.90 -13.69 22.66
CA LEU A 173 -2.59 -13.38 23.24
C LEU A 173 -2.71 -12.97 24.71
N ALA A 174 -3.69 -12.12 25.04
CA ALA A 174 -3.98 -11.73 26.42
C ALA A 174 -4.35 -12.94 27.28
N ALA A 175 -5.19 -13.85 26.78
CA ALA A 175 -5.56 -15.08 27.48
C ALA A 175 -4.36 -16.00 27.74
N LEU A 176 -3.48 -16.20 26.76
CA LEU A 176 -2.25 -16.99 26.94
C LEU A 176 -1.28 -16.34 27.94
N GLY A 177 -1.21 -15.00 27.93
CA GLY A 177 -0.41 -14.18 28.84
C GLY A 177 -0.85 -14.23 30.31
N GLN A 178 -2.08 -14.64 30.62
CA GLN A 178 -2.55 -14.77 32.02
C GLN A 178 -1.78 -15.84 32.81
N LYS A 179 -1.24 -16.86 32.13
CA LYS A 179 -0.53 -18.00 32.75
C LYS A 179 0.93 -18.13 32.31
N ASN A 180 1.37 -17.38 31.30
CA ASN A 180 2.69 -17.56 30.67
C ASN A 180 3.33 -16.22 30.32
N LYS A 181 4.66 -16.20 30.26
CA LYS A 181 5.44 -15.06 29.76
C LYS A 181 5.56 -15.17 28.24
N VAL A 182 4.58 -14.61 27.53
CA VAL A 182 4.55 -14.58 26.06
C VAL A 182 5.40 -13.41 25.55
N ARG A 183 6.21 -13.65 24.52
CA ARG A 183 7.01 -12.64 23.82
C ARG A 183 6.78 -12.80 22.32
N LEU A 184 6.37 -11.72 21.65
CA LEU A 184 6.44 -11.62 20.20
C LEU A 184 7.86 -11.16 19.83
N VAL A 185 8.49 -11.85 18.87
CA VAL A 185 9.85 -11.61 18.40
C VAL A 185 9.78 -11.33 16.91
N TRP A 186 10.35 -10.21 16.46
CA TRP A 186 10.53 -9.99 15.03
C TRP A 186 11.76 -10.74 14.53
N VAL A 187 11.63 -11.47 13.43
CA VAL A 187 12.73 -12.16 12.73
C VAL A 187 12.86 -11.62 11.30
N PRO A 188 14.04 -11.65 10.68
CA PRO A 188 14.19 -11.24 9.29
C PRO A 188 13.71 -12.35 8.33
N GLY A 189 12.78 -12.02 7.44
CA GLY A 189 12.28 -12.93 6.41
C GLY A 189 13.33 -13.30 5.36
N HIS A 190 13.22 -14.50 4.78
CA HIS A 190 14.11 -15.07 3.75
C HIS A 190 15.62 -14.91 4.05
N SER A 191 15.98 -14.97 5.33
CA SER A 191 17.33 -14.73 5.82
C SER A 191 18.00 -16.00 6.37
N GLY A 192 17.45 -17.18 6.08
CA GLY A 192 18.03 -18.47 6.43
C GLY A 192 17.74 -18.92 7.87
N VAL A 193 16.81 -18.27 8.56
CA VAL A 193 16.36 -18.68 9.91
C VAL A 193 15.49 -19.93 9.75
N ALA A 194 16.05 -21.11 10.00
CA ALA A 194 15.43 -22.40 9.67
C ALA A 194 13.96 -22.52 10.10
N GLY A 195 13.62 -22.11 11.32
CA GLY A 195 12.23 -22.15 11.81
C GLY A 195 11.28 -21.20 11.06
N ASN A 196 11.78 -20.07 10.54
CA ASN A 196 10.99 -19.14 9.72
C ASN A 196 10.81 -19.65 8.30
N GLU A 197 11.88 -20.18 7.66
CA GLU A 197 11.77 -20.80 6.34
C GLU A 197 10.85 -22.04 6.38
N GLU A 198 10.86 -22.81 7.47
CA GLU A 198 9.89 -23.91 7.70
C GLU A 198 8.45 -23.38 7.87
N ALA A 199 8.25 -22.24 8.54
CA ALA A 199 6.92 -21.60 8.65
C ALA A 199 6.41 -21.09 7.29
N ASP A 200 7.29 -20.49 6.47
CA ASP A 200 6.99 -20.04 5.11
C ASP A 200 6.64 -21.20 4.16
N VAL A 201 7.35 -22.32 4.24
CA VAL A 201 6.97 -23.55 3.52
C VAL A 201 5.58 -24.04 3.93
N LEU A 202 5.24 -23.99 5.22
CA LEU A 202 3.90 -24.35 5.70
C LEU A 202 2.82 -23.34 5.26
N ALA A 203 3.13 -22.05 5.25
CA ALA A 203 2.21 -21.02 4.81
C ALA A 203 1.92 -21.15 3.30
N ARG A 204 2.96 -21.38 2.49
CA ARG A 204 2.83 -21.68 1.05
C ARG A 204 2.01 -22.92 0.80
N LYS A 205 2.26 -24.01 1.54
CA LYS A 205 1.43 -25.22 1.48
C LYS A 205 -0.04 -24.90 1.74
N GLY A 206 -0.34 -24.16 2.81
CA GLY A 206 -1.70 -23.70 3.10
C GLY A 206 -2.32 -22.85 1.98
N SER A 207 -1.52 -22.06 1.26
CA SER A 207 -2.01 -21.22 0.16
C SER A 207 -2.33 -21.96 -1.14
N SER A 208 -1.81 -23.19 -1.32
CA SER A 208 -2.14 -24.09 -2.43
C SER A 208 -3.11 -25.21 -2.03
N ASP A 209 -3.23 -25.54 -0.73
CA ASP A 209 -4.23 -26.47 -0.22
C ASP A 209 -5.66 -25.92 -0.40
N THR A 210 -6.61 -26.80 -0.75
CA THR A 210 -8.03 -26.41 -0.87
C THR A 210 -8.65 -26.20 0.50
N LEU A 211 -9.30 -25.05 0.72
CA LEU A 211 -10.06 -24.79 1.95
C LEU A 211 -11.20 -25.82 2.09
N THR A 212 -11.23 -26.52 3.23
CA THR A 212 -12.35 -27.40 3.58
C THR A 212 -13.41 -26.61 4.32
N GLY A 213 -14.50 -26.27 3.63
CA GLY A 213 -15.63 -25.51 4.19
C GLY A 213 -16.13 -24.39 3.27
N PRO A 214 -17.14 -23.61 3.69
CA PRO A 214 -17.57 -22.44 2.95
C PRO A 214 -16.51 -21.32 3.00
N GLU A 215 -16.34 -20.60 1.88
CA GLU A 215 -15.59 -19.34 1.88
C GLU A 215 -16.47 -18.16 2.31
N PRO A 216 -15.89 -17.10 2.91
CA PRO A 216 -14.48 -16.95 3.25
C PRO A 216 -14.14 -17.56 4.63
N ALA A 217 -12.95 -18.17 4.76
CA ALA A 217 -12.49 -18.80 6.02
C ALA A 217 -12.37 -17.82 7.20
N ILE A 218 -12.09 -16.56 6.90
CA ILE A 218 -11.98 -15.44 7.82
C ILE A 218 -12.70 -14.23 7.21
N GLY A 219 -13.12 -13.26 8.04
CA GLY A 219 -13.82 -12.07 7.56
C GLY A 219 -13.05 -11.34 6.45
N LEU A 220 -13.75 -10.89 5.40
CA LEU A 220 -13.13 -10.20 4.27
C LEU A 220 -12.40 -8.92 4.73
N PRO A 221 -11.19 -8.62 4.20
CA PRO A 221 -10.54 -7.35 4.49
C PRO A 221 -11.34 -6.21 3.84
N TYR A 222 -11.48 -5.08 4.53
CA TYR A 222 -12.29 -3.94 4.05
C TYR A 222 -11.88 -3.42 2.67
N SER A 223 -10.61 -3.58 2.29
CA SER A 223 -10.10 -3.25 0.96
C SER A 223 -10.63 -4.15 -0.17
N TYR A 224 -11.08 -5.37 0.13
CA TYR A 224 -11.56 -6.33 -0.88
C TYR A 224 -12.84 -5.85 -1.59
N PRO A 225 -13.98 -5.57 -0.91
CA PRO A 225 -15.18 -5.10 -1.58
C PRO A 225 -14.96 -3.76 -2.30
N LEU A 226 -14.16 -2.85 -1.73
CA LEU A 226 -13.81 -1.59 -2.39
C LEU A 226 -12.98 -1.80 -3.66
N GLY A 227 -12.00 -2.72 -3.65
CA GLY A 227 -11.22 -3.10 -4.83
C GLY A 227 -12.09 -3.73 -5.93
N SER A 228 -13.04 -4.59 -5.55
CA SER A 228 -14.01 -5.17 -6.49
C SER A 228 -14.91 -4.10 -7.13
N ILE A 229 -15.34 -3.10 -6.35
CA ILE A 229 -16.14 -1.97 -6.87
C ILE A 229 -15.31 -1.07 -7.80
N ASP A 230 -14.05 -0.75 -7.46
CA ASP A 230 -13.17 0.04 -8.33
C ASP A 230 -12.88 -0.69 -9.65
N ASN A 231 -12.51 -1.97 -9.58
CA ASN A 231 -12.26 -2.81 -10.75
C ASN A 231 -13.50 -2.87 -11.66
N TRP A 232 -14.67 -3.20 -11.10
CA TRP A 232 -15.92 -3.24 -11.86
C TRP A 232 -16.26 -1.88 -12.49
N THR A 233 -16.07 -0.78 -11.74
CA THR A 233 -16.34 0.59 -12.24
C THR A 233 -15.40 0.94 -13.41
N ARG A 234 -14.13 0.54 -13.33
CA ARG A 234 -13.13 0.77 -14.38
C ARG A 234 -13.37 -0.09 -15.60
N GLU A 235 -13.69 -1.36 -15.43
CA GLU A 235 -14.09 -2.28 -16.50
C GLU A 235 -15.33 -1.76 -17.22
N LYS A 236 -16.37 -1.38 -16.47
CA LYS A 236 -17.62 -0.84 -17.01
C LYS A 236 -17.39 0.47 -17.76
N CYS A 237 -16.59 1.39 -17.21
CA CYS A 237 -16.22 2.64 -17.87
C CYS A 237 -15.43 2.41 -19.17
N GLN A 238 -14.51 1.44 -19.18
CA GLN A 238 -13.76 1.06 -20.38
C GLN A 238 -14.65 0.37 -21.42
N GLU A 239 -15.60 -0.47 -20.99
CA GLU A 239 -16.61 -1.10 -21.85
C GLU A 239 -17.48 -0.03 -22.51
N ASP A 240 -18.05 0.88 -21.73
CA ASP A 240 -18.94 1.95 -22.22
C ASP A 240 -18.18 2.91 -23.16
N TRP A 241 -16.91 3.23 -22.86
CA TRP A 241 -16.04 3.97 -23.78
C TRP A 241 -15.81 3.25 -25.11
N SER A 242 -15.66 1.92 -25.08
CA SER A 242 -15.35 1.10 -26.26
C SER A 242 -16.59 0.79 -27.10
N ARG A 243 -17.73 0.50 -26.45
CA ARG A 243 -18.99 0.05 -27.08
C ARG A 243 -19.99 1.18 -27.33
N GLY A 244 -19.84 2.33 -26.68
CA GLY A 244 -20.79 3.44 -26.80
C GLY A 244 -21.01 3.92 -28.24
N ILE A 245 -22.23 4.34 -28.56
CA ILE A 245 -22.56 4.91 -29.88
C ILE A 245 -22.29 6.42 -29.84
N GLY A 246 -21.63 6.95 -30.87
CA GLY A 246 -21.25 8.36 -30.95
C GLY A 246 -19.84 8.66 -30.44
N LEU A 247 -19.67 9.81 -29.77
CA LEU A 247 -18.39 10.33 -29.25
C LEU A 247 -17.25 10.43 -30.28
N ARG A 248 -17.57 10.51 -31.59
CA ARG A 248 -16.60 10.43 -32.70
C ARG A 248 -15.37 11.32 -32.50
N GLN A 249 -15.57 12.58 -32.15
CA GLN A 249 -14.45 13.52 -31.95
C GLN A 249 -13.65 13.21 -30.68
N ALA A 250 -14.30 12.93 -29.56
CA ALA A 250 -13.61 12.58 -28.32
C ALA A 250 -12.76 11.30 -28.47
N ARG A 251 -13.23 10.33 -29.26
CA ARG A 251 -12.47 9.11 -29.59
C ARG A 251 -11.26 9.35 -30.49
N LEU A 252 -11.27 10.39 -31.32
CA LEU A 252 -10.07 10.80 -32.07
C LEU A 252 -9.06 11.46 -31.14
N LEU A 253 -9.51 12.37 -30.25
CA LEU A 253 -8.64 13.23 -29.45
C LEU A 253 -8.23 12.67 -28.08
N ILE A 254 -8.88 11.61 -27.57
CA ILE A 254 -8.61 10.98 -26.27
C ILE A 254 -8.42 9.47 -26.46
N LYS A 255 -7.43 8.87 -25.76
CA LYS A 255 -7.20 7.41 -25.76
C LYS A 255 -8.33 6.62 -25.10
N GLY A 256 -8.84 7.12 -23.99
CA GLY A 256 -9.89 6.50 -23.18
C GLY A 256 -9.91 7.02 -21.74
N PRO A 257 -10.75 6.43 -20.87
CA PRO A 257 -10.77 6.76 -19.45
C PRO A 257 -9.43 6.40 -18.80
N GLY A 258 -8.81 7.36 -18.09
CA GLY A 258 -7.49 7.14 -17.49
C GLY A 258 -7.19 8.10 -16.36
N ALA A 259 -6.79 7.58 -15.20
CA ALA A 259 -6.62 8.34 -13.96
C ALA A 259 -5.61 9.51 -14.04
N ALA A 260 -4.61 9.44 -14.93
CA ALA A 260 -3.70 10.56 -15.18
C ALA A 260 -4.38 11.71 -15.95
N ALA A 261 -5.12 11.38 -17.02
CA ALA A 261 -5.89 12.37 -17.79
C ALA A 261 -7.00 12.98 -16.94
N THR A 262 -7.77 12.17 -16.21
CA THR A 262 -8.84 12.65 -15.32
C THR A 262 -8.30 13.61 -14.26
N ARG A 263 -7.20 13.29 -13.57
CA ARG A 263 -6.58 14.20 -12.59
C ARG A 263 -6.11 15.51 -13.25
N SER A 264 -5.53 15.43 -14.45
CA SER A 264 -5.09 16.62 -15.19
C SER A 264 -6.25 17.54 -15.57
N LEU A 265 -7.43 16.99 -15.86
CA LEU A 265 -8.65 17.74 -16.18
C LEU A 265 -9.36 18.29 -14.93
N VAL A 266 -9.50 17.49 -13.88
CA VAL A 266 -10.22 17.88 -12.64
C VAL A 266 -9.48 18.98 -11.87
N ASN A 267 -8.15 19.05 -11.98
CA ASN A 267 -7.34 20.12 -11.37
C ASN A 267 -7.44 21.47 -12.10
N LEU A 268 -8.16 21.56 -13.23
CA LEU A 268 -8.36 22.81 -13.97
C LEU A 268 -9.45 23.68 -13.36
N ASN A 269 -9.29 25.00 -13.46
CA ASN A 269 -10.38 25.93 -13.15
C ASN A 269 -11.56 25.81 -14.14
N ARG A 270 -12.74 26.26 -13.71
CA ARG A 270 -14.01 26.12 -14.45
C ARG A 270 -13.96 26.65 -15.90
N ALA A 271 -13.26 27.76 -16.15
CA ALA A 271 -13.11 28.30 -17.50
C ALA A 271 -12.25 27.37 -18.39
N SER A 272 -11.14 26.87 -17.84
CA SER A 272 -10.19 26.01 -18.56
C SER A 272 -10.78 24.63 -18.87
N ILE A 273 -11.45 23.99 -17.90
CA ILE A 273 -12.11 22.70 -18.15
C ILE A 273 -13.25 22.83 -19.17
N SER A 274 -13.96 23.97 -19.20
CA SER A 274 -15.00 24.24 -20.22
C SER A 274 -14.43 24.33 -21.64
N ILE A 275 -13.30 25.02 -21.83
CA ILE A 275 -12.61 25.11 -23.12
C ILE A 275 -12.16 23.72 -23.59
N ILE A 276 -11.49 22.96 -22.72
CA ILE A 276 -10.99 21.62 -23.08
C ILE A 276 -12.13 20.64 -23.33
N THR A 277 -13.19 20.65 -22.52
CA THR A 277 -14.36 19.79 -22.74
C THR A 277 -15.01 20.10 -24.09
N GLY A 278 -15.17 21.39 -24.44
CA GLY A 278 -15.69 21.79 -25.74
C GLY A 278 -14.79 21.35 -26.92
N LEU A 279 -13.47 21.48 -26.77
CA LEU A 279 -12.49 21.06 -27.78
C LEU A 279 -12.40 19.54 -27.96
N LEU A 280 -12.51 18.76 -26.87
CA LEU A 280 -12.42 17.31 -26.94
C LEU A 280 -13.74 16.68 -27.43
N THR A 281 -14.88 17.18 -26.97
CA THR A 281 -16.20 16.63 -27.32
C THR A 281 -16.78 17.20 -28.61
N GLY A 282 -16.29 18.34 -29.10
CA GLY A 282 -16.87 19.08 -30.23
C GLY A 282 -18.03 20.00 -29.84
N HIS A 283 -18.44 20.00 -28.56
CA HIS A 283 -19.56 20.78 -28.04
C HIS A 283 -19.04 22.06 -27.37
N GLY A 284 -18.44 22.93 -28.19
CA GLY A 284 -17.75 24.16 -27.74
C GLY A 284 -18.16 25.40 -28.52
N ARG A 285 -17.56 26.56 -28.18
CA ARG A 285 -17.82 27.86 -28.82
C ARG A 285 -17.16 28.04 -30.20
N LEU A 286 -17.19 26.98 -31.01
CA LEU A 286 -16.69 27.01 -32.40
C LEU A 286 -17.88 27.04 -33.37
N ASN A 287 -17.74 27.77 -34.48
CA ASN A 287 -18.83 28.04 -35.42
C ASN A 287 -19.52 26.77 -35.95
N LYS A 288 -18.82 25.64 -36.14
CA LYS A 288 -19.48 24.39 -36.56
C LYS A 288 -20.55 23.96 -35.55
N HIS A 289 -20.20 23.91 -34.27
CA HIS A 289 -21.17 23.55 -33.23
C HIS A 289 -22.26 24.61 -33.09
N LEU A 290 -21.89 25.90 -33.07
CA LEU A 290 -22.84 27.01 -32.97
C LEU A 290 -23.87 27.01 -34.10
N SER A 291 -23.47 26.69 -35.34
CA SER A 291 -24.38 26.55 -36.47
C SER A 291 -25.31 25.33 -36.34
N THR A 292 -24.81 24.20 -35.84
CA THR A 292 -25.62 22.99 -35.60
C THR A 292 -26.71 23.22 -34.56
N ILE A 293 -26.49 24.12 -33.58
CA ILE A 293 -27.48 24.51 -32.57
C ILE A 293 -28.24 25.81 -32.91
N GLY A 294 -28.09 26.34 -34.14
CA GLY A 294 -28.83 27.52 -34.60
C GLY A 294 -28.39 28.87 -34.03
N LEU A 295 -27.24 28.95 -33.36
CA LEU A 295 -26.68 30.19 -32.79
C LEU A 295 -25.70 30.92 -33.73
N SER A 296 -25.31 30.30 -34.85
CA SER A 296 -24.51 30.94 -35.92
C SER A 296 -25.15 30.66 -37.27
N PRO A 297 -25.26 31.65 -38.19
CA PRO A 297 -25.72 31.41 -39.56
C PRO A 297 -24.68 30.69 -40.42
N ASP A 298 -23.43 30.62 -39.96
CA ASP A 298 -22.30 30.08 -40.72
C ASP A 298 -21.45 29.13 -39.87
N SER A 299 -20.98 28.04 -40.48
CA SER A 299 -20.11 27.04 -39.87
C SER A 299 -18.63 27.31 -40.12
N ARG A 300 -18.28 28.19 -41.08
CA ARG A 300 -16.90 28.48 -41.49
C ARG A 300 -16.05 29.06 -40.36
N CYS A 301 -14.77 28.73 -40.39
CA CYS A 301 -13.75 29.18 -39.45
C CYS A 301 -13.48 30.69 -39.55
N ARG A 302 -13.61 31.38 -38.42
CA ARG A 302 -13.38 32.81 -38.24
C ARG A 302 -11.94 33.24 -38.50
N LEU A 303 -10.99 32.29 -38.52
CA LEU A 303 -9.56 32.56 -38.71
C LEU A 303 -9.07 32.38 -40.16
N CYS A 304 -9.65 31.44 -40.91
CA CYS A 304 -9.19 31.11 -42.28
C CYS A 304 -10.27 31.26 -43.36
N GLY A 305 -11.55 31.22 -43.01
CA GLY A 305 -12.69 31.36 -43.94
C GLY A 305 -12.94 30.18 -44.89
N THR A 306 -12.08 29.15 -44.93
CA THR A 306 -12.11 28.10 -45.98
C THR A 306 -12.80 26.81 -45.59
N SER A 307 -12.98 26.53 -44.30
CA SER A 307 -13.43 25.22 -43.80
C SER A 307 -14.28 25.39 -42.55
N ASP A 308 -15.04 24.35 -42.20
CA ASP A 308 -15.81 24.31 -40.95
C ASP A 308 -14.93 24.55 -39.72
N GLU A 309 -15.42 25.37 -38.80
CA GLU A 309 -14.80 25.58 -37.50
C GLU A 309 -15.19 24.48 -36.53
N ASP A 310 -14.67 23.27 -36.76
CA ASP A 310 -14.66 22.22 -35.74
C ASP A 310 -13.33 22.18 -35.00
N SER A 311 -13.27 21.42 -33.91
CA SER A 311 -12.05 21.36 -33.10
C SER A 311 -10.92 20.62 -33.80
N ILE A 312 -11.21 19.72 -34.74
CA ILE A 312 -10.19 19.03 -35.53
C ILE A 312 -9.52 20.02 -36.47
N HIS A 313 -10.29 20.84 -37.19
CA HIS A 313 -9.75 21.94 -38.00
C HIS A 313 -8.89 22.87 -37.14
N VAL A 314 -9.40 23.37 -36.01
CA VAL A 314 -8.67 24.29 -35.14
C VAL A 314 -7.38 23.66 -34.56
N LEU A 315 -7.43 22.40 -34.08
CA LEU A 315 -6.31 21.71 -33.43
C LEU A 315 -5.30 21.06 -34.39
N CYS A 316 -5.69 20.76 -35.64
CA CYS A 316 -4.88 19.96 -36.56
C CYS A 316 -4.56 20.66 -37.89
N HIS A 317 -5.52 21.39 -38.49
CA HIS A 317 -5.46 21.76 -39.93
C HIS A 317 -5.52 23.26 -40.25
N CYS A 318 -5.97 24.11 -39.33
CA CYS A 318 -6.19 25.53 -39.61
C CYS A 318 -4.85 26.24 -39.94
N PRO A 319 -4.67 26.79 -41.16
CA PRO A 319 -3.40 27.37 -41.58
C PRO A 319 -3.07 28.67 -40.85
N ARG A 320 -4.08 29.41 -40.38
CA ARG A 320 -3.88 30.71 -39.71
C ARG A 320 -3.15 30.60 -38.36
N VAL A 321 -3.18 29.42 -37.74
CA VAL A 321 -2.58 29.15 -36.41
C VAL A 321 -1.41 28.15 -36.49
N ILE A 322 -0.88 27.90 -37.70
CA ILE A 322 0.23 26.95 -37.95
C ILE A 322 1.46 27.20 -37.07
N VAL A 323 1.83 28.48 -36.86
CA VAL A 323 2.98 28.88 -36.03
C VAL A 323 2.74 28.56 -34.55
N ASN A 324 1.54 28.83 -34.04
CA ASN A 324 1.17 28.52 -32.66
C ASN A 324 1.11 27.00 -32.43
N ARG A 325 0.63 26.24 -33.43
CA ARG A 325 0.61 24.78 -33.41
C ARG A 325 2.03 24.21 -33.37
N HIS A 326 2.91 24.66 -34.26
CA HIS A 326 4.30 24.24 -34.28
C HIS A 326 5.02 24.58 -32.96
N ARG A 327 4.79 25.76 -32.40
CA ARG A 327 5.41 26.20 -31.13
C ARG A 327 4.99 25.34 -29.93
N LEU A 328 3.73 24.89 -29.86
CA LEU A 328 3.18 24.22 -28.68
C LEU A 328 3.10 22.70 -28.83
N PHE A 329 2.72 22.22 -30.01
CA PHE A 329 2.53 20.79 -30.30
C PHE A 329 3.70 20.18 -31.09
N GLY A 330 4.63 20.99 -31.61
CA GLY A 330 5.82 20.52 -32.33
C GLY A 330 5.65 20.35 -33.84
N ALA A 331 4.45 20.49 -34.39
CA ALA A 331 4.18 20.43 -35.83
C ALA A 331 3.12 21.45 -36.28
N GLY A 332 3.19 21.89 -37.54
CA GLY A 332 2.23 22.83 -38.13
C GLY A 332 0.91 22.18 -38.56
N TYR A 333 0.95 20.91 -38.94
CA TYR A 333 -0.18 20.04 -39.24
C TYR A 333 -0.01 18.74 -38.45
N LEU A 334 -1.13 18.14 -38.03
CA LEU A 334 -1.17 16.93 -37.21
C LEU A 334 -2.30 16.03 -37.70
N ALA A 335 -2.19 14.73 -37.45
CA ALA A 335 -3.34 13.84 -37.44
C ALA A 335 -4.16 14.09 -36.14
N PRO A 336 -5.49 13.86 -36.14
CA PRO A 336 -6.31 13.96 -34.93
C PRO A 336 -5.79 13.09 -33.77
N GLU A 337 -5.20 11.95 -34.09
CA GLU A 337 -4.63 10.99 -33.15
C GLU A 337 -3.41 11.56 -32.42
N ASP A 338 -2.61 12.43 -33.03
CA ASP A 338 -1.40 13.01 -32.42
C ASP A 338 -1.75 13.89 -31.21
N ILE A 339 -2.95 14.49 -31.20
CA ILE A 339 -3.47 15.29 -30.09
C ILE A 339 -3.56 14.46 -28.79
N ARG A 340 -3.67 13.13 -28.88
CA ARG A 340 -3.71 12.22 -27.72
C ARG A 340 -2.43 12.21 -26.90
N GLU A 341 -1.31 12.63 -27.47
CA GLU A 341 -0.01 12.75 -26.80
C GLU A 341 0.26 14.17 -26.29
N VAL A 342 -0.54 15.16 -26.69
CA VAL A 342 -0.30 16.57 -26.33
C VAL A 342 -0.79 16.84 -24.91
N PRO A 343 0.07 17.36 -24.00
CA PRO A 343 -0.33 17.72 -22.65
C PRO A 343 -1.45 18.77 -22.59
N VAL A 344 -2.39 18.62 -21.67
CA VAL A 344 -3.61 19.43 -21.56
C VAL A 344 -3.31 20.92 -21.36
N ASP A 345 -2.24 21.26 -20.64
CA ASP A 345 -1.75 22.63 -20.46
C ASP A 345 -1.32 23.27 -21.79
N ARG A 346 -0.70 22.50 -22.69
CA ARG A 346 -0.33 22.97 -24.03
C ARG A 346 -1.55 23.15 -24.92
N VAL A 347 -2.53 22.23 -24.85
CA VAL A 347 -3.81 22.38 -25.56
C VAL A 347 -4.55 23.64 -25.09
N LEU A 348 -4.55 23.91 -23.77
CA LEU A 348 -5.10 25.15 -23.20
C LEU A 348 -4.37 26.41 -23.67
N ALA A 349 -3.04 26.40 -23.63
CA ALA A 349 -2.22 27.52 -24.10
C ALA A 349 -2.47 27.80 -25.59
N PHE A 350 -2.57 26.74 -26.39
CA PHE A 350 -2.90 26.83 -27.82
C PHE A 350 -4.30 27.43 -28.02
N ALA A 351 -5.32 26.90 -27.36
CA ALA A 351 -6.70 27.36 -27.47
C ALA A 351 -6.83 28.86 -27.13
N ARG A 352 -6.19 29.32 -26.05
CA ARG A 352 -6.19 30.75 -25.69
C ARG A 352 -5.45 31.60 -26.73
N SER A 353 -4.39 31.08 -27.34
CA SER A 353 -3.62 31.80 -28.37
C SER A 353 -4.38 32.02 -29.69
N THR A 354 -5.50 31.31 -29.93
CA THR A 354 -6.28 31.48 -31.17
C THR A 354 -7.29 32.63 -31.11
N GLY A 355 -7.59 33.17 -29.92
CA GLY A 355 -8.63 34.18 -29.73
C GLY A 355 -10.07 33.69 -29.93
N LEU A 356 -10.31 32.38 -30.00
CA LEU A 356 -11.65 31.79 -30.24
C LEU A 356 -12.43 31.46 -28.95
N PHE A 357 -11.81 31.55 -27.77
CA PHE A 357 -12.28 30.96 -26.52
C PHE A 357 -12.24 31.91 -25.31
#